data_AF-A0A7S1TD48-F1
#
_entry.id   AF-A0A7S1TD48-F1
#
_cell.length_a   1.000
_cell.length_b   1.000
_cell.length_c   1.000
_cell.angle_alpha   90.00
_cell.angle_beta   90.00
_cell.angle_gamma   90.00
#
_symmetry.space_group_name_H-M   'P 1'
#
loop_
_entity.id
_entity.type
_entity.pdbx_description
1 polymer ?
#
loop_
_entity_poly.entity_id
_entity_poly.type
_entity_poly.pdbx_seq_one_letter_code
_entity_poly.pdbx_strand_id
1 'polypeptide(L)'
;LTRLRISAVRLLYVCVAKIPTLRSSESKELIGKITAVFFRCLESRHDLIVSTAKLGLTLVVSEQLTSKDMLQSNLRPILGNLSDYRRFTEPYLKGFSRVLEVLSSWFNVNLGDKLLEHLKRWLDPVQVVSENNWPPGTEMKIAAGILDLFHLLPKAAFRFTEHLITLVLRLEVNLTVAYPGIARMGLKSVRSASTSPFRAPLLRFCNRHAAEAVTFFLKRISTPPFRNLFLALIFADDAGPLRKELCDKPERIIEATLRSSSETSGAIGSFQSFFGVMIVDSLSSMNPEWLGQNRALFDAVVDVWNSSERRGRLRREEALPLEHLRESRLLVDCILRFCKLHHDEVSVLFQLLSVFSIRTLNDFSFVRDFLENYIAEHYSQVEKQ
;
A
#
# COMPACT_ATOMS: atom_id res chain seq x y z
N LEU A 1 -32.97 -21.41 11.96
CA LEU A 1 -31.69 -22.16 12.14
C LEU A 1 -30.46 -21.28 12.35
N THR A 2 -30.23 -20.23 11.55
CA THR A 2 -28.99 -19.42 11.62
C THR A 2 -28.77 -18.72 12.96
N ARG A 3 -29.83 -18.17 13.57
CA ARG A 3 -29.79 -17.58 14.92
C ARG A 3 -29.38 -18.60 15.99
N LEU A 4 -29.87 -19.84 15.89
CA LEU A 4 -29.49 -20.93 16.80
C LEU A 4 -28.00 -21.26 16.69
N ARG A 5 -27.47 -21.35 15.47
CA ARG A 5 -26.02 -21.57 15.23
C ARG A 5 -25.17 -20.44 15.82
N ILE A 6 -25.60 -19.19 15.68
CA ILE A 6 -24.91 -18.04 16.28
C ILE A 6 -24.90 -18.15 17.81
N SER A 7 -26.05 -18.41 18.43
CA SER A 7 -26.14 -18.56 19.89
C SER A 7 -25.32 -19.74 20.41
N ALA A 8 -25.30 -20.86 19.68
CA ALA A 8 -24.49 -22.02 20.04
C ALA A 8 -22.99 -21.73 19.98
N VAL A 9 -22.50 -21.09 18.92
CA VAL A 9 -21.07 -20.73 18.79
C VAL A 9 -20.67 -19.69 19.85
N ARG A 10 -21.56 -18.73 20.17
CA ARG A 10 -21.35 -17.79 21.28
C ARG A 10 -21.28 -18.48 22.63
N LEU A 11 -22.17 -19.44 22.87
CA LEU A 11 -22.17 -20.23 24.10
C LEU A 11 -20.87 -21.02 24.22
N LEU A 12 -20.43 -21.70 23.15
CA LEU A 12 -19.14 -22.40 23.14
C LEU A 12 -17.97 -21.45 23.43
N TYR A 13 -17.96 -20.26 22.83
CA TYR A 13 -16.96 -19.23 23.14
C TYR A 13 -16.98 -18.82 24.62
N VAL A 14 -18.15 -18.50 25.16
CA VAL A 14 -18.30 -18.08 26.57
C VAL A 14 -17.89 -19.20 27.53
N CYS A 15 -18.23 -20.46 27.21
CA CYS A 15 -17.81 -21.61 28.00
C CYS A 15 -16.29 -21.71 28.07
N VAL A 16 -15.58 -21.62 26.94
CA VAL A 16 -14.11 -21.66 26.93
C VAL A 16 -13.50 -20.44 27.63
N ALA A 17 -14.11 -19.26 27.49
CA ALA A 17 -13.62 -18.03 28.09
C ALA A 17 -13.79 -18.00 29.62
N LYS A 18 -14.95 -18.42 30.13
CA LYS A 18 -15.36 -18.19 31.53
C LYS A 18 -15.24 -19.41 32.44
N ILE A 19 -15.11 -20.62 31.90
CA ILE A 19 -15.06 -21.84 32.71
C ILE A 19 -13.60 -22.31 32.83
N PRO A 20 -12.92 -22.08 33.97
CA PRO A 20 -11.51 -22.45 34.15
C PRO A 20 -11.32 -23.97 34.24
N THR A 21 -12.33 -24.74 34.63
CA THR A 21 -12.25 -26.22 34.64
C THR A 21 -12.11 -26.81 33.25
N LEU A 22 -12.63 -26.14 32.21
CA LEU A 22 -12.41 -26.54 30.81
C LEU A 22 -10.97 -26.27 30.33
N ARG A 23 -10.19 -25.45 31.06
CA ARG A 23 -8.77 -25.20 30.78
C ARG A 23 -7.83 -26.23 31.41
N SER A 24 -8.38 -27.17 32.19
CA SER A 24 -7.63 -28.26 32.83
C SER A 24 -7.26 -29.37 31.82
N SER A 25 -6.22 -30.15 32.12
CA SER A 25 -5.70 -31.18 31.21
C SER A 25 -6.69 -32.31 30.89
N GLU A 26 -7.75 -32.48 31.70
CA GLU A 26 -8.77 -33.52 31.52
C GLU A 26 -9.77 -33.16 30.39
N SER A 27 -9.90 -31.89 30.03
CA SER A 27 -10.86 -31.41 29.02
C SER A 27 -10.26 -31.24 27.61
N LYS A 28 -9.02 -31.71 27.37
CA LYS A 28 -8.31 -31.54 26.09
C LYS A 28 -9.07 -32.11 24.88
N GLU A 29 -9.74 -33.25 25.04
CA GLU A 29 -10.52 -33.86 23.96
C GLU A 29 -11.76 -33.00 23.60
N LEU A 30 -12.39 -32.41 24.61
CA LEU A 30 -13.57 -31.56 24.47
C LEU A 30 -13.19 -30.21 23.83
N ILE A 31 -12.07 -29.61 24.25
CA ILE A 31 -11.47 -28.45 23.58
C ILE A 31 -11.15 -28.76 22.12
N GLY A 32 -10.69 -29.98 21.82
CA GLY A 32 -10.45 -30.42 20.44
C GLY A 32 -11.70 -30.42 19.57
N LYS A 33 -12.79 -30.98 20.09
CA LYS A 33 -14.09 -30.97 19.40
C LYS A 33 -14.60 -29.54 19.19
N ILE A 34 -14.48 -28.69 20.21
CA ILE A 34 -14.87 -27.26 20.12
C ILE A 34 -14.02 -26.52 19.08
N THR A 35 -12.70 -26.74 19.08
CA THR A 35 -11.77 -26.14 18.11
C THR A 35 -12.12 -26.55 16.68
N ALA A 36 -12.41 -27.84 16.45
CA ALA A 36 -12.86 -28.33 15.15
C ALA A 36 -14.18 -27.67 14.70
N VAL A 37 -15.12 -27.44 15.63
CA VAL A 37 -16.35 -26.68 15.35
C VAL A 37 -16.03 -25.25 14.96
N PHE A 38 -15.12 -24.57 15.66
CA PHE A 38 -14.72 -23.21 15.28
C PHE A 38 -14.09 -23.16 13.87
N PHE A 39 -13.23 -24.11 13.50
CA PHE A 39 -12.69 -24.19 12.14
C PHE A 39 -13.78 -24.35 11.08
N ARG A 40 -14.75 -25.26 11.29
CA ARG A 40 -15.91 -25.40 10.37
C ARG A 40 -16.75 -24.12 10.31
N CYS A 41 -16.86 -23.39 11.41
CA CYS A 41 -17.58 -22.12 11.46
C CYS A 41 -16.89 -20.99 10.69
N LEU A 42 -15.56 -21.01 10.53
CA LEU A 42 -14.81 -20.04 9.73
C LEU A 42 -15.13 -20.13 8.22
N GLU A 43 -15.47 -21.33 7.74
CA GLU A 43 -15.90 -21.59 6.36
C GLU A 43 -17.36 -21.16 6.09
N SER A 44 -18.09 -20.72 7.11
CA SER A 44 -19.48 -20.31 6.94
C SER A 44 -19.62 -18.97 6.20
N ARG A 45 -20.75 -18.83 5.48
CA ARG A 45 -21.09 -17.61 4.71
C ARG A 45 -21.53 -16.43 5.59
N HIS A 46 -21.78 -16.64 6.89
CA HIS A 46 -22.40 -15.64 7.75
C HIS A 46 -21.37 -14.95 8.66
N ASP A 47 -21.20 -13.63 8.50
CA ASP A 47 -20.10 -12.90 9.14
C ASP A 47 -20.14 -12.94 10.68
N LEU A 48 -21.32 -12.91 11.30
CA LEU A 48 -21.45 -13.05 12.77
C LEU A 48 -20.97 -14.40 13.33
N ILE A 49 -21.14 -15.50 12.57
CA ILE A 49 -20.67 -16.82 13.01
C ILE A 49 -19.14 -16.84 12.94
N VAL A 50 -18.59 -16.26 11.88
CA VAL A 50 -17.16 -16.17 11.63
C VAL A 50 -16.47 -15.29 12.67
N SER A 51 -17.02 -14.11 12.99
CA SER A 51 -16.42 -13.21 13.98
C SER A 51 -16.40 -13.84 15.36
N THR A 52 -17.48 -14.54 15.75
CA THR A 52 -17.52 -15.28 17.02
C THR A 52 -16.53 -16.44 17.03
N ALA A 53 -16.40 -17.18 15.92
CA ALA A 53 -15.42 -18.26 15.78
C ALA A 53 -13.98 -17.75 15.81
N LYS A 54 -13.69 -16.58 15.21
CA LYS A 54 -12.37 -15.93 15.28
C LYS A 54 -12.00 -15.58 16.73
N LEU A 55 -12.92 -15.00 17.49
CA LEU A 55 -12.70 -14.70 18.91
C LEU A 55 -12.45 -15.97 19.72
N GLY A 56 -13.23 -17.03 19.46
CA GLY A 56 -13.05 -18.35 20.09
C GLY A 56 -11.69 -18.96 19.80
N LEU A 57 -11.27 -19.00 18.54
CA LEU A 57 -9.97 -19.55 18.17
C LEU A 57 -8.81 -18.70 18.70
N THR A 58 -8.93 -17.38 18.66
CA THR A 58 -7.89 -16.47 19.22
C THR A 58 -7.69 -16.74 20.70
N LEU A 59 -8.77 -16.92 21.46
CA LEU A 59 -8.72 -17.23 22.88
C LEU A 59 -8.06 -18.60 23.12
N VAL A 60 -8.50 -19.64 22.40
CA VAL A 60 -7.95 -20.99 22.48
C VAL A 60 -6.44 -21.01 22.17
N VAL A 61 -6.00 -20.24 21.18
CA VAL A 61 -4.59 -20.13 20.80
C VAL A 61 -3.79 -19.32 21.83
N SER A 62 -4.32 -18.21 22.33
CA SER A 62 -3.65 -17.36 23.33
C SER A 62 -3.42 -18.09 24.66
N GLU A 63 -4.36 -18.93 25.05
CA GLU A 63 -4.32 -19.71 26.29
C GLU A 63 -3.58 -21.06 26.11
N GLN A 64 -2.97 -21.29 24.94
CA GLN A 64 -2.28 -22.53 24.57
C GLN A 64 -3.09 -23.82 24.82
N LEU A 65 -4.42 -23.73 24.67
CA LEU A 65 -5.34 -24.84 24.94
C LEU A 65 -5.33 -25.91 23.83
N THR A 66 -4.66 -25.67 22.72
CA THR A 66 -4.53 -26.58 21.58
C THR A 66 -3.09 -27.02 21.35
N SER A 67 -2.89 -28.31 21.03
CA SER A 67 -1.60 -28.85 20.63
C SER A 67 -1.31 -28.62 19.15
N LYS A 68 -0.02 -28.68 18.77
CA LYS A 68 0.42 -28.59 17.36
C LYS A 68 -0.30 -29.63 16.49
N ASP A 69 -0.47 -30.84 17.00
CA ASP A 69 -1.04 -31.97 16.26
C ASP A 69 -2.55 -31.79 15.99
N MET A 70 -3.28 -31.21 16.95
CA MET A 70 -4.71 -30.92 16.79
C MET A 70 -4.96 -29.77 15.83
N LEU A 71 -4.09 -28.75 15.81
CA LEU A 71 -4.17 -27.70 14.80
C LEU A 71 -3.82 -28.26 13.42
N GLN A 72 -2.77 -29.07 13.32
CA GLN A 72 -2.39 -29.71 12.06
C GLN A 72 -3.50 -30.60 11.51
N SER A 73 -4.21 -31.38 12.34
CA SER A 73 -5.30 -32.25 11.86
C SER A 73 -6.48 -31.45 11.26
N ASN A 74 -6.81 -30.30 11.86
CA ASN A 74 -7.85 -29.40 11.35
C ASN A 74 -7.39 -28.56 10.15
N LEU A 75 -6.09 -28.23 10.08
CA LEU A 75 -5.51 -27.47 8.97
C LEU A 75 -5.19 -28.32 7.75
N ARG A 76 -4.90 -29.63 7.90
CA ARG A 76 -4.53 -30.54 6.81
C ARG A 76 -5.53 -30.57 5.65
N PRO A 77 -6.86 -30.64 5.84
CA PRO A 77 -7.80 -30.60 4.72
C PRO A 77 -7.80 -29.24 4.01
N ILE A 78 -7.61 -28.14 4.75
CA ILE A 78 -7.51 -26.79 4.20
C ILE A 78 -6.22 -26.68 3.39
N LEU A 79 -5.07 -27.02 3.98
CA LEU A 79 -3.77 -27.05 3.32
C LEU A 79 -3.70 -28.01 2.12
N GLY A 80 -4.42 -29.14 2.19
CA GLY A 80 -4.53 -30.08 1.08
C GLY A 80 -5.21 -29.48 -0.14
N ASN A 81 -6.14 -28.55 0.04
CA ASN A 81 -6.72 -27.80 -1.07
C ASN A 81 -5.78 -26.75 -1.67
N LEU A 82 -4.66 -26.43 -1.02
CA LEU A 82 -3.64 -25.53 -1.57
C LEU A 82 -2.70 -26.22 -2.55
N SER A 83 -2.62 -27.56 -2.58
CA SER A 83 -1.74 -28.24 -3.55
C SER A 83 -2.26 -28.10 -4.98
N ASP A 84 -3.59 -28.05 -5.15
CA ASP A 84 -4.26 -27.96 -6.44
C ASP A 84 -4.75 -26.53 -6.68
N TYR A 85 -4.07 -25.82 -7.57
CA TYR A 85 -4.44 -24.46 -7.96
C TYR A 85 -5.86 -24.35 -8.58
N ARG A 86 -6.41 -25.46 -9.05
CA ARG A 86 -7.77 -25.56 -9.61
C ARG A 86 -8.88 -25.45 -8.56
N ARG A 87 -8.55 -25.68 -7.28
CA ARG A 87 -9.52 -25.64 -6.17
C ARG A 87 -9.67 -24.26 -5.55
N PHE A 88 -8.87 -23.28 -5.99
CA PHE A 88 -9.00 -21.91 -5.50
C PHE A 88 -10.33 -21.31 -5.94
N THR A 89 -11.20 -21.07 -4.97
CA THR A 89 -12.45 -20.35 -5.14
C THR A 89 -12.47 -19.14 -4.22
N GLU A 90 -13.21 -18.09 -4.58
CA GLU A 90 -13.33 -16.89 -3.74
C GLU A 90 -13.78 -17.19 -2.30
N PRO A 91 -14.80 -18.06 -2.04
CA PRO A 91 -15.18 -18.42 -0.69
C PRO A 91 -14.08 -19.16 0.08
N TYR A 92 -13.33 -20.02 -0.60
CA TYR A 92 -12.22 -20.75 -0.01
C TYR A 92 -11.09 -19.80 0.40
N LEU A 93 -10.67 -18.87 -0.48
CA LEU A 93 -9.65 -17.87 -0.18
C LEU A 93 -10.07 -16.95 0.97
N LYS A 94 -11.35 -16.56 1.03
CA LYS A 94 -11.89 -15.78 2.14
C LYS A 94 -11.87 -16.56 3.45
N GLY A 95 -12.25 -17.84 3.42
CA GLY A 95 -12.14 -18.76 4.56
C GLY A 95 -10.69 -18.93 5.03
N PHE A 96 -9.77 -19.12 4.09
CA PHE A 96 -8.36 -19.31 4.36
C PHE A 96 -7.71 -18.04 4.93
N SER A 97 -8.02 -16.87 4.39
CA SER A 97 -7.61 -15.56 4.95
C SER A 97 -8.04 -15.43 6.42
N ARG A 98 -9.29 -15.77 6.74
CA ARG A 98 -9.80 -15.75 8.13
C ARG A 98 -9.03 -16.70 9.06
N VAL A 99 -8.57 -17.84 8.55
CA VAL A 99 -7.74 -18.80 9.31
C VAL A 99 -6.32 -18.26 9.51
N LEU A 100 -5.72 -17.73 8.45
CA LEU A 100 -4.38 -17.12 8.48
C LEU A 100 -4.32 -15.93 9.44
N GLU A 101 -5.37 -15.11 9.53
CA GLU A 101 -5.44 -14.00 10.49
C GLU A 101 -5.25 -14.49 11.94
N VAL A 102 -5.91 -15.58 12.32
CA VAL A 102 -5.88 -16.11 13.69
C VAL A 102 -4.61 -16.91 13.97
N LEU A 103 -4.10 -17.61 12.97
CA LEU A 103 -2.98 -18.56 13.11
C LEU A 103 -1.71 -18.09 12.40
N SER A 104 -1.55 -16.79 12.15
CA SER A 104 -0.43 -16.25 11.37
C SER A 104 0.96 -16.68 11.86
N SER A 105 1.14 -16.88 13.17
CA SER A 105 2.40 -17.35 13.78
C SER A 105 2.71 -18.83 13.53
N TRP A 106 1.73 -19.62 13.10
CA TRP A 106 1.86 -21.07 12.90
C TRP A 106 2.24 -21.46 11.48
N PHE A 107 1.99 -20.57 10.52
CA PHE A 107 2.36 -20.81 9.14
C PHE A 107 3.83 -20.50 8.91
N ASN A 108 4.49 -21.33 8.11
CA ASN A 108 5.88 -21.13 7.73
C ASN A 108 5.99 -20.33 6.44
N VAL A 109 7.21 -19.89 6.15
CA VAL A 109 7.50 -19.15 4.92
C VAL A 109 7.31 -20.00 3.66
N ASN A 110 7.45 -21.32 3.77
CA ASN A 110 7.28 -22.28 2.66
C ASN A 110 5.85 -22.25 2.08
N LEU A 111 4.85 -21.88 2.88
CA LEU A 111 3.51 -21.61 2.36
C LEU A 111 3.54 -20.48 1.34
N GLY A 112 4.29 -19.41 1.63
CA GLY A 112 4.49 -18.28 0.72
C GLY A 112 5.15 -18.70 -0.60
N ASP A 113 6.14 -19.60 -0.56
CA ASP A 113 6.78 -20.13 -1.77
C ASP A 113 5.77 -20.88 -2.66
N LYS A 114 4.92 -21.73 -2.06
CA LYS A 114 3.85 -22.43 -2.79
C LYS A 114 2.83 -21.46 -3.37
N LEU A 115 2.35 -20.51 -2.58
CA LEU A 115 1.40 -19.49 -3.06
C LEU A 115 2.00 -18.67 -4.21
N LEU A 116 3.30 -18.37 -4.16
CA LEU A 116 4.01 -17.65 -5.22
C LEU A 116 4.12 -18.51 -6.49
N GLU A 117 4.44 -19.81 -6.36
CA GLU A 117 4.46 -20.74 -7.48
C GLU A 117 3.10 -20.82 -8.17
N HIS A 118 2.02 -20.93 -7.38
CA HIS A 118 0.67 -20.88 -7.92
C HIS A 118 0.45 -19.56 -8.64
N LEU A 119 0.68 -18.42 -8.00
CA LEU A 119 0.42 -17.10 -8.58
C LEU A 119 1.21 -16.85 -9.89
N LYS A 120 2.39 -17.45 -10.07
CA LYS A 120 3.14 -17.40 -11.35
C LYS A 120 2.40 -18.08 -12.50
N ARG A 121 1.60 -19.12 -12.26
CA ARG A 121 0.80 -19.78 -13.31
C ARG A 121 -0.32 -18.88 -13.85
N TRP A 122 -0.76 -17.88 -13.07
CA TRP A 122 -1.73 -16.87 -13.51
C TRP A 122 -1.14 -15.82 -14.46
N LEU A 123 0.16 -15.89 -14.75
CA LEU A 123 0.76 -15.09 -15.82
C LEU A 123 0.27 -15.52 -17.21
N ASP A 124 -0.24 -16.75 -17.36
CA ASP A 124 -0.78 -17.31 -18.61
C ASP A 124 -2.30 -17.51 -18.53
N PRO A 125 -3.12 -16.43 -18.65
CA PRO A 125 -4.56 -16.49 -18.41
C PRO A 125 -5.31 -17.47 -19.32
N VAL A 126 -4.85 -17.64 -20.57
CA VAL A 126 -5.49 -18.53 -21.55
C VAL A 126 -5.47 -19.98 -21.09
N GLN A 127 -4.37 -20.44 -20.52
CA GLN A 127 -4.26 -21.79 -19.95
C GLN A 127 -5.10 -21.92 -18.69
N VAL A 128 -5.06 -20.93 -17.80
CA VAL A 128 -5.79 -20.99 -16.52
C VAL A 128 -7.31 -20.99 -16.71
N VAL A 129 -7.84 -20.19 -17.65
CA VAL A 129 -9.29 -20.11 -17.92
C VAL A 129 -9.78 -21.39 -18.61
N SER A 130 -9.04 -21.89 -19.61
CA SER A 130 -9.39 -23.12 -20.33
C SER A 130 -9.33 -24.37 -19.45
N GLU A 131 -8.37 -24.45 -18.52
CA GLU A 131 -8.24 -25.59 -17.60
C GLU A 131 -9.29 -25.62 -16.49
N ASN A 132 -9.85 -24.46 -16.11
CA ASN A 132 -10.75 -24.35 -14.95
C ASN A 132 -12.22 -24.07 -15.31
N ASN A 133 -12.54 -23.85 -16.59
CA ASN A 133 -13.89 -23.54 -17.06
C ASN A 133 -14.54 -22.36 -16.31
N TRP A 134 -13.75 -21.36 -15.95
CA TRP A 134 -14.19 -20.20 -15.19
C TRP A 134 -14.83 -19.14 -16.09
N PRO A 135 -15.81 -18.37 -15.58
CA PRO A 135 -16.28 -17.19 -16.30
C PRO A 135 -15.14 -16.15 -16.40
N PRO A 136 -15.08 -15.38 -17.51
CA PRO A 136 -14.02 -14.40 -17.70
C PRO A 136 -14.00 -13.36 -16.57
N GLY A 137 -12.81 -13.06 -16.05
CA GLY A 137 -12.61 -12.09 -14.96
C GLY A 137 -12.65 -12.67 -13.55
N THR A 138 -13.08 -13.93 -13.34
CA THR A 138 -12.91 -14.58 -12.03
C THR A 138 -11.44 -14.88 -11.72
N GLU A 139 -10.61 -15.13 -12.74
CA GLU A 139 -9.18 -15.39 -12.55
C GLU A 139 -8.46 -14.21 -11.87
N MET A 140 -8.84 -12.98 -12.21
CA MET A 140 -8.26 -11.78 -11.59
C MET A 140 -8.60 -11.66 -10.11
N LYS A 141 -9.84 -11.98 -9.72
CA LYS A 141 -10.26 -11.94 -8.31
C LYS A 141 -9.57 -13.00 -7.49
N ILE A 142 -9.39 -14.19 -8.06
CA ILE A 142 -8.69 -15.30 -7.40
C ILE A 142 -7.21 -14.95 -7.22
N ALA A 143 -6.55 -14.44 -8.25
CA ALA A 143 -5.16 -13.99 -8.16
C ALA A 143 -4.99 -12.84 -7.14
N ALA A 144 -5.91 -11.88 -7.11
CA ALA A 144 -5.91 -10.81 -6.11
C ALA A 144 -6.14 -11.37 -4.69
N GLY A 145 -7.03 -12.35 -4.54
CA GLY A 145 -7.28 -13.04 -3.26
C GLY A 145 -6.07 -13.84 -2.77
N ILE A 146 -5.33 -14.51 -3.66
CA ILE A 146 -4.08 -15.20 -3.33
C ILE A 146 -3.02 -14.19 -2.89
N LEU A 147 -2.86 -13.09 -3.64
CA LEU A 147 -1.95 -12.00 -3.29
C LEU A 147 -2.29 -11.42 -1.91
N ASP A 148 -3.58 -11.33 -1.59
CA ASP A 148 -4.04 -10.84 -0.30
C ASP A 148 -3.64 -11.72 0.87
N LEU A 149 -3.34 -13.01 0.67
CA LEU A 149 -2.89 -13.88 1.76
C LEU A 149 -1.48 -13.51 2.24
N PHE A 150 -0.65 -12.88 1.40
CA PHE A 150 0.74 -12.58 1.75
C PHE A 150 0.86 -11.58 2.90
N HIS A 151 -0.07 -10.64 3.04
CA HIS A 151 -0.04 -9.69 4.17
C HIS A 151 -0.32 -10.37 5.51
N LEU A 152 -0.84 -11.60 5.52
CA LEU A 152 -1.13 -12.37 6.73
C LEU A 152 0.03 -13.30 7.14
N LEU A 153 0.99 -13.56 6.25
CA LEU A 153 2.14 -14.42 6.51
C LEU A 153 3.06 -13.84 7.62
N PRO A 154 3.94 -14.66 8.22
CA PRO A 154 4.88 -14.21 9.24
C PRO A 154 5.79 -13.08 8.77
N LYS A 155 6.41 -12.35 9.71
CA LYS A 155 7.33 -11.24 9.40
C LYS A 155 8.46 -11.63 8.42
N ALA A 156 8.90 -12.88 8.42
CA ALA A 156 9.91 -13.40 7.49
C ALA A 156 9.48 -13.41 6.00
N ALA A 157 8.22 -13.08 5.70
CA ALA A 157 7.68 -12.93 4.35
C ALA A 157 8.23 -11.71 3.58
N PHE A 158 8.98 -10.82 4.24
CA PHE A 158 9.64 -9.68 3.57
C PHE A 158 10.55 -10.09 2.39
N ARG A 159 11.06 -11.34 2.37
CA ARG A 159 11.84 -11.91 1.26
C ARG A 159 11.06 -11.95 -0.07
N PHE A 160 9.74 -11.97 0.00
CA PHE A 160 8.87 -12.03 -1.17
C PHE A 160 8.63 -10.66 -1.81
N THR A 161 9.05 -9.56 -1.18
CA THR A 161 8.77 -8.19 -1.63
C THR A 161 9.13 -7.97 -3.10
N GLU A 162 10.36 -8.28 -3.51
CA GLU A 162 10.81 -8.13 -4.90
C GLU A 162 9.99 -8.98 -5.87
N HIS A 163 9.74 -10.24 -5.49
CA HIS A 163 9.00 -11.20 -6.30
C HIS A 163 7.55 -10.76 -6.49
N LEU A 164 6.87 -10.34 -5.42
CA LEU A 164 5.48 -9.91 -5.46
C LEU A 164 5.31 -8.62 -6.27
N ILE A 165 6.17 -7.61 -6.05
CA ILE A 165 6.09 -6.35 -6.79
C ILE A 165 6.28 -6.60 -8.29
N THR A 166 7.31 -7.38 -8.66
CA THR A 166 7.58 -7.72 -10.06
C THR A 166 6.45 -8.55 -10.66
N LEU A 167 5.89 -9.48 -9.89
CA LEU A 167 4.79 -10.32 -10.34
C LEU A 167 3.52 -9.49 -10.56
N VAL A 168 3.18 -8.56 -9.67
CA VAL A 168 2.02 -7.67 -9.84
C VAL A 168 2.16 -6.83 -11.10
N LEU A 169 3.35 -6.28 -11.40
CA LEU A 169 3.58 -5.56 -12.64
C LEU A 169 3.34 -6.45 -13.87
N ARG A 170 3.78 -7.71 -13.84
CA ARG A 170 3.56 -8.67 -14.93
C ARG A 170 2.09 -9.09 -15.05
N LEU A 171 1.40 -9.31 -13.93
CA LEU A 171 -0.03 -9.59 -13.91
C LEU A 171 -0.84 -8.40 -14.45
N GLU A 172 -0.45 -7.16 -14.12
CA GLU A 172 -1.08 -5.98 -14.68
C GLU A 172 -0.93 -5.95 -16.20
N VAL A 173 0.28 -6.18 -16.73
CA VAL A 173 0.50 -6.24 -18.18
C VAL A 173 -0.33 -7.34 -18.85
N ASN A 174 -0.39 -8.54 -18.26
CA ASN A 174 -1.03 -9.70 -18.90
C ASN A 174 -2.56 -9.71 -18.75
N LEU A 175 -3.09 -9.28 -17.61
CA LEU A 175 -4.52 -9.41 -17.28
C LEU A 175 -5.30 -8.12 -17.52
N THR A 176 -4.69 -6.92 -17.46
CA THR A 176 -5.42 -5.69 -17.76
C THR A 176 -5.62 -5.49 -19.27
N VAL A 177 -4.72 -6.05 -20.10
CA VAL A 177 -4.86 -6.08 -21.57
C VAL A 177 -6.00 -7.02 -22.01
N ALA A 178 -6.27 -8.10 -21.26
CA ALA A 178 -7.25 -9.10 -21.63
C ALA A 178 -8.72 -8.65 -21.49
N TYR A 179 -9.02 -7.68 -20.60
CA TYR A 179 -10.41 -7.27 -20.31
C TYR A 179 -10.56 -5.76 -20.05
N PRO A 180 -10.65 -4.92 -21.11
CA PRO A 180 -10.95 -3.51 -20.96
C PRO A 180 -12.41 -3.33 -20.48
N GLY A 181 -12.60 -3.01 -19.19
CA GLY A 181 -13.93 -2.76 -18.61
C GLY A 181 -14.09 -3.07 -17.11
N ILE A 182 -13.17 -3.81 -16.49
CA ILE A 182 -13.23 -4.20 -15.07
C ILE A 182 -12.56 -3.15 -14.15
N ALA A 183 -12.61 -1.88 -14.57
CA ALA A 183 -11.93 -0.72 -13.98
C ALA A 183 -12.47 -0.25 -12.61
N ARG A 184 -13.13 -1.11 -11.82
CA ARG A 184 -13.79 -0.72 -10.55
C ARG A 184 -13.20 -1.38 -9.28
N MET A 185 -12.09 -2.14 -9.40
CA MET A 185 -11.50 -2.88 -8.28
C MET A 185 -10.11 -2.42 -7.83
N GLY A 186 -9.55 -1.34 -8.37
CA GLY A 186 -8.26 -0.85 -7.91
C GLY A 186 -8.32 0.14 -6.75
N LEU A 187 -7.15 0.64 -6.37
CA LEU A 187 -6.98 1.61 -5.30
C LEU A 187 -7.77 2.90 -5.59
N LYS A 188 -8.55 3.32 -4.60
CA LYS A 188 -9.16 4.64 -4.57
C LYS A 188 -8.12 5.64 -4.07
N SER A 189 -7.96 6.73 -4.79
CA SER A 189 -7.24 7.92 -4.32
C SER A 189 -7.87 9.14 -4.97
N VAL A 190 -7.88 10.25 -4.23
CA VAL A 190 -8.24 11.58 -4.72
C VAL A 190 -7.35 12.03 -5.89
N ARG A 191 -6.12 11.50 -5.98
CA ARG A 191 -5.10 11.88 -6.97
C ARG A 191 -4.88 10.85 -8.08
N SER A 192 -5.32 9.59 -7.89
CA SER A 192 -5.16 8.53 -8.89
C SER A 192 -6.18 7.40 -8.69
N ALA A 193 -7.06 7.17 -9.66
CA ALA A 193 -7.88 5.97 -9.66
C ALA A 193 -7.08 4.82 -10.29
N SER A 194 -6.67 3.84 -9.48
CA SER A 194 -6.14 2.61 -10.06
C SER A 194 -7.29 1.71 -10.49
N THR A 195 -7.15 1.11 -11.66
CA THR A 195 -8.09 0.11 -12.20
C THR A 195 -7.67 -1.32 -11.90
N SER A 196 -6.48 -1.53 -11.31
CA SER A 196 -5.89 -2.85 -11.09
C SER A 196 -6.33 -3.48 -9.77
N PRO A 197 -6.93 -4.69 -9.78
CA PRO A 197 -7.39 -5.38 -8.58
C PRO A 197 -6.25 -5.87 -7.66
N PHE A 198 -5.01 -5.86 -8.15
CA PHE A 198 -3.83 -6.36 -7.43
C PHE A 198 -3.20 -5.32 -6.50
N ARG A 199 -3.44 -4.03 -6.75
CA ARG A 199 -2.74 -2.97 -6.00
C ARG A 199 -3.21 -2.84 -4.55
N ALA A 200 -4.48 -3.11 -4.25
CA ALA A 200 -4.98 -3.09 -2.87
C ALA A 200 -4.39 -4.22 -2.00
N PRO A 201 -4.39 -5.50 -2.45
CA PRO A 201 -3.66 -6.56 -1.75
C PRO A 201 -2.17 -6.28 -1.61
N LEU A 202 -1.51 -5.77 -2.67
CA LEU A 202 -0.10 -5.41 -2.61
C LEU A 202 0.16 -4.30 -1.58
N LEU A 203 -0.70 -3.27 -1.53
CA LEU A 203 -0.59 -2.18 -0.55
C LEU A 203 -0.63 -2.71 0.89
N ARG A 204 -1.54 -3.65 1.19
CA ARG A 204 -1.61 -4.29 2.52
C ARG A 204 -0.31 -5.01 2.87
N PHE A 205 0.27 -5.74 1.91
CA PHE A 205 1.57 -6.40 2.11
C PHE A 205 2.69 -5.38 2.32
N CYS A 206 2.78 -4.35 1.48
CA CYS A 206 3.79 -3.30 1.58
C CYS A 206 3.66 -2.50 2.88
N ASN A 207 2.45 -2.25 3.38
CA ASN A 207 2.22 -1.60 4.67
C ASN A 207 2.78 -2.41 5.84
N ARG A 208 2.70 -3.75 5.78
CA ARG A 208 3.28 -4.63 6.81
C ARG A 208 4.81 -4.66 6.78
N HIS A 209 5.39 -4.48 5.60
CA HIS A 209 6.84 -4.49 5.32
C HIS A 209 7.31 -3.16 4.75
N ALA A 210 6.94 -2.06 5.42
CA ALA A 210 7.10 -0.71 4.88
C ALA A 210 8.58 -0.35 4.63
N ALA A 211 9.46 -0.68 5.57
CA ALA A 211 10.89 -0.39 5.47
C ALA A 211 11.54 -1.05 4.24
N GLU A 212 11.26 -2.33 4.01
CA GLU A 212 11.78 -3.09 2.88
C GLU A 212 11.15 -2.63 1.55
N ALA A 213 9.83 -2.39 1.54
CA ALA A 213 9.12 -1.91 0.36
C ALA A 213 9.62 -0.53 -0.09
N VAL A 214 9.74 0.43 0.83
CA VAL A 214 10.27 1.78 0.54
C VAL A 214 11.70 1.68 0.00
N THR A 215 12.56 0.88 0.63
CA THR A 215 13.94 0.68 0.16
C THR A 215 13.99 0.09 -1.25
N PHE A 216 13.10 -0.88 -1.54
CA PHE A 216 13.02 -1.50 -2.86
C PHE A 216 12.59 -0.51 -3.95
N PHE A 217 11.55 0.29 -3.68
CA PHE A 217 11.01 1.24 -4.65
C PHE A 217 11.92 2.45 -4.87
N LEU A 218 12.51 3.02 -3.82
CA LEU A 218 13.44 4.15 -3.95
C LEU A 218 14.67 3.79 -4.79
N LYS A 219 15.22 2.58 -4.65
CA LYS A 219 16.32 2.08 -5.49
C LYS A 219 15.96 1.95 -6.97
N ARG A 220 14.68 1.81 -7.32
CA ARG A 220 14.19 1.58 -8.69
C ARG A 220 13.27 2.70 -9.17
N ILE A 221 13.34 3.88 -8.56
CA ILE A 221 12.48 5.02 -8.88
C ILE A 221 12.70 5.55 -10.30
N SER A 222 13.90 5.35 -10.86
CA SER A 222 14.19 5.71 -12.25
C SER A 222 13.43 4.83 -13.25
N THR A 223 13.02 3.62 -12.86
CA THR A 223 12.34 2.67 -13.73
C THR A 223 10.83 2.93 -13.78
N PRO A 224 10.24 3.32 -14.94
CA PRO A 224 8.84 3.76 -15.03
C PRO A 224 7.78 2.83 -14.42
N PRO A 225 7.76 1.50 -14.67
CA PRO A 225 6.73 0.63 -14.11
C PRO A 225 6.76 0.56 -12.58
N PHE A 226 7.94 0.45 -11.98
CA PHE A 226 8.09 0.42 -10.51
C PHE A 226 7.74 1.77 -9.88
N ARG A 227 8.16 2.86 -10.51
CA ARG A 227 7.83 4.21 -10.09
C ARG A 227 6.33 4.48 -10.09
N ASN A 228 5.66 4.21 -11.20
CA ASN A 228 4.23 4.49 -11.35
C ASN A 228 3.42 3.65 -10.36
N LEU A 229 3.83 2.41 -10.12
CA LEU A 229 3.25 1.57 -9.07
C LEU A 229 3.48 2.19 -7.68
N PHE A 230 4.71 2.60 -7.36
CA PHE A 230 5.02 3.20 -6.07
C PHE A 230 4.21 4.46 -5.78
N LEU A 231 4.11 5.38 -6.75
CA LEU A 231 3.30 6.59 -6.62
C LEU A 231 1.83 6.25 -6.43
N ALA A 232 1.30 5.29 -7.18
CA ALA A 232 -0.08 4.82 -7.00
C ALA A 232 -0.32 4.21 -5.61
N LEU A 233 0.68 3.52 -5.03
CA LEU A 233 0.61 2.99 -3.67
C LEU A 233 0.66 4.10 -2.62
N ILE A 234 1.56 5.08 -2.74
CA ILE A 234 1.70 6.19 -1.77
C ILE A 234 0.46 7.10 -1.77
N PHE A 235 -0.11 7.36 -2.94
CA PHE A 235 -1.28 8.24 -3.08
C PHE A 235 -2.57 7.59 -2.60
N ALA A 236 -2.59 6.28 -2.34
CA ALA A 236 -3.76 5.60 -1.81
C ALA A 236 -4.09 6.05 -0.38
N ASP A 237 -5.38 6.04 -0.04
CA ASP A 237 -5.84 6.48 1.27
C ASP A 237 -5.29 5.59 2.40
N ASP A 238 -5.20 4.28 2.16
CA ASP A 238 -4.74 3.26 3.12
C ASP A 238 -3.21 3.15 3.26
N ALA A 239 -2.43 4.03 2.62
CA ALA A 239 -0.96 3.97 2.60
C ALA A 239 -0.26 4.52 3.86
N GLY A 240 -0.96 4.55 5.00
CA GLY A 240 -0.47 5.16 6.25
C GLY A 240 0.93 4.68 6.67
N PRO A 241 1.15 3.36 6.85
CA PRO A 241 2.46 2.83 7.26
C PRO A 241 3.60 3.13 6.29
N LEU A 242 3.37 3.04 4.97
CA LEU A 242 4.38 3.40 3.96
C LEU A 242 4.75 4.88 4.02
N ARG A 243 3.75 5.75 4.13
CA ARG A 243 3.97 7.20 4.27
C ARG A 243 4.73 7.53 5.54
N LYS A 244 4.41 6.86 6.66
CA LYS A 244 5.12 7.05 7.91
C LYS A 244 6.61 6.71 7.79
N GLU A 245 6.96 5.57 7.20
CA GLU A 245 8.37 5.19 6.99
C GLU A 245 9.12 6.20 6.08
N LEU A 246 8.45 6.79 5.09
CA LEU A 246 9.01 7.85 4.26
C LEU A 246 9.20 9.15 5.05
N CYS A 247 8.25 9.51 5.91
CA CYS A 247 8.33 10.68 6.77
C CYS A 247 9.42 10.56 7.84
N ASP A 248 9.62 9.36 8.39
CA ASP A 248 10.63 9.07 9.41
C ASP A 248 12.06 9.12 8.84
N LYS A 249 12.24 8.91 7.52
CA LYS A 249 13.54 8.89 6.83
C LYS A 249 13.54 9.71 5.53
N PRO A 250 13.39 11.06 5.62
CA PRO A 250 13.30 11.93 4.44
C PRO A 250 14.60 11.99 3.64
N GLU A 251 15.75 11.75 4.28
CA GLU A 251 17.07 11.71 3.62
C GLU A 251 17.11 10.74 2.43
N ARG A 252 16.42 9.60 2.54
CA ARG A 252 16.34 8.60 1.48
C ARG A 252 15.61 9.13 0.25
N ILE A 253 14.63 10.02 0.42
CA ILE A 253 13.92 10.66 -0.70
C ILE A 253 14.89 11.62 -1.40
N ILE A 254 15.63 12.41 -0.63
CA ILE A 254 16.61 13.37 -1.16
C ILE A 254 17.65 12.64 -2.02
N GLU A 255 18.27 11.60 -1.46
CA GLU A 255 19.29 10.79 -2.15
C GLU A 255 18.75 10.08 -3.39
N ALA A 256 17.56 9.48 -3.28
CA ALA A 256 16.98 8.70 -4.37
C ALA A 256 16.37 9.56 -5.48
N THR A 257 15.95 10.80 -5.23
CA THR A 257 15.18 11.60 -6.21
C THR A 257 15.70 13.00 -6.48
N LEU A 258 16.04 13.76 -5.43
CA LEU A 258 16.32 15.20 -5.55
C LEU A 258 17.80 15.49 -5.85
N ARG A 259 18.73 14.65 -5.37
CA ARG A 259 20.18 14.78 -5.57
C ARG A 259 20.74 14.17 -6.86
N SER A 260 19.88 13.66 -7.75
CA SER A 260 20.32 12.98 -8.99
C SER A 260 20.89 13.97 -10.01
N SER A 261 22.06 14.54 -9.71
CA SER A 261 22.95 15.22 -10.63
C SER A 261 23.92 14.17 -11.18
N SER A 262 23.50 13.45 -12.23
CA SER A 262 24.44 12.64 -13.01
C SER A 262 24.20 12.91 -14.48
N GLU A 263 25.27 13.38 -15.13
CA GLU A 263 25.45 13.94 -16.47
C GLU A 263 25.06 13.03 -17.65
N THR A 264 24.20 12.02 -17.47
CA THR A 264 24.00 10.93 -18.42
C THR A 264 22.58 10.79 -18.96
N SER A 265 21.88 11.89 -19.26
CA SER A 265 20.60 11.81 -20.00
C SER A 265 20.41 13.01 -20.90
N GLY A 266 20.50 12.77 -22.22
CA GLY A 266 20.35 13.79 -23.25
C GLY A 266 18.94 14.38 -23.37
N ALA A 267 18.92 15.58 -23.97
CA ALA A 267 17.82 16.36 -24.57
C ALA A 267 16.60 16.78 -23.71
N ILE A 268 16.19 16.02 -22.69
CA ILE A 268 15.14 16.40 -21.75
C ILE A 268 15.59 15.94 -20.37
N GLY A 269 16.05 16.87 -19.53
CA GLY A 269 16.68 16.59 -18.24
C GLY A 269 15.88 15.65 -17.34
N SER A 270 16.56 15.04 -16.36
CA SER A 270 15.98 14.00 -15.51
C SER A 270 14.69 14.44 -14.81
N PHE A 271 13.57 13.78 -15.15
CA PHE A 271 12.29 13.95 -14.45
C PHE A 271 12.28 13.31 -13.05
N GLN A 272 13.41 12.75 -12.60
CA GLN A 272 13.54 12.12 -11.30
C GLN A 272 13.27 13.10 -10.15
N SER A 273 13.69 14.35 -10.31
CA SER A 273 13.40 15.46 -9.39
C SER A 273 11.89 15.71 -9.27
N PHE A 274 11.17 15.77 -10.39
CA PHE A 274 9.71 15.91 -10.40
C PHE A 274 9.00 14.81 -9.59
N PHE A 275 9.42 13.56 -9.72
CA PHE A 275 8.84 12.47 -8.94
C PHE A 275 9.12 12.59 -7.44
N GLY A 276 10.33 13.04 -7.07
CA GLY A 276 10.65 13.41 -5.70
C GLY A 276 9.71 14.48 -5.16
N VAL A 277 9.51 15.56 -5.93
CA VAL A 277 8.58 16.65 -5.58
C VAL A 277 7.15 16.14 -5.43
N MET A 278 6.68 15.25 -6.29
CA MET A 278 5.34 14.66 -6.14
C MET A 278 5.18 13.86 -4.85
N ILE A 279 6.22 13.13 -4.43
CA ILE A 279 6.22 12.42 -3.14
C ILE A 279 6.16 13.45 -1.99
N VAL A 280 7.02 14.47 -2.02
CA VAL A 280 7.07 15.53 -0.99
C VAL A 280 5.74 16.30 -0.92
N ASP A 281 5.16 16.68 -2.05
CA ASP A 281 3.86 17.35 -2.11
C ASP A 281 2.76 16.47 -1.52
N SER A 282 2.74 15.17 -1.85
CA SER A 282 1.74 14.25 -1.31
C SER A 282 1.87 14.05 0.19
N LEU A 283 3.10 13.95 0.72
CA LEU A 283 3.34 13.79 2.15
C LEU A 283 3.02 15.08 2.91
N SER A 284 3.48 16.23 2.41
CA SER A 284 3.23 17.55 3.03
C SER A 284 1.76 17.99 2.96
N SER A 285 1.03 17.60 1.91
CA SER A 285 -0.42 17.87 1.82
C SER A 285 -1.22 17.13 2.89
N MET A 286 -0.72 15.98 3.36
CA MET A 286 -1.39 15.17 4.39
C MET A 286 -0.87 15.46 5.80
N ASN A 287 0.39 15.88 5.93
CA ASN A 287 0.99 16.34 7.17
C ASN A 287 1.74 17.67 6.91
N PRO A 288 1.08 18.82 7.06
CA PRO A 288 1.69 20.12 6.79
C PRO A 288 2.90 20.44 7.68
N GLU A 289 2.88 20.00 8.95
CA GLU A 289 3.96 20.25 9.92
C GLU A 289 5.24 19.46 9.61
N TRP A 290 5.11 18.30 8.94
CA TRP A 290 6.25 17.43 8.63
C TRP A 290 7.30 18.13 7.75
N LEU A 291 6.88 18.89 6.75
CA LEU A 291 7.83 19.60 5.89
C LEU A 291 8.58 20.68 6.68
N GLY A 292 7.88 21.38 7.58
CA GLY A 292 8.46 22.38 8.48
C GLY A 292 9.53 21.81 9.40
N GLN A 293 9.45 20.54 9.78
CA GLN A 293 10.44 19.89 10.65
C GLN A 293 11.72 19.45 9.90
N ASN A 294 11.70 19.43 8.56
CA ASN A 294 12.76 18.84 7.74
C ASN A 294 13.43 19.86 6.83
N ARG A 295 14.34 20.67 7.41
CA ARG A 295 15.03 21.74 6.67
C ARG A 295 15.85 21.26 5.47
N ALA A 296 16.59 20.17 5.61
CA ALA A 296 17.40 19.61 4.51
C ALA A 296 16.56 19.20 3.28
N LEU A 297 15.31 18.77 3.51
CA LEU A 297 14.38 18.45 2.43
C LEU A 297 13.86 19.72 1.75
N PHE A 298 13.56 20.76 2.52
CA PHE A 298 13.19 22.06 2.00
C PHE A 298 14.30 22.67 1.14
N ASP A 299 15.55 22.67 1.63
CA ASP A 299 16.69 23.19 0.88
C ASP A 299 16.87 22.44 -0.45
N ALA A 300 16.72 21.10 -0.47
CA ALA A 300 16.75 20.31 -1.69
C ALA A 300 15.60 20.65 -2.67
N VAL A 301 14.40 20.97 -2.17
CA VAL A 301 13.27 21.43 -3.00
C VAL A 301 13.57 22.81 -3.61
N VAL A 302 14.19 23.72 -2.83
CA VAL A 302 14.62 25.04 -3.30
C VAL A 302 15.76 24.92 -4.33
N ASP A 303 16.66 23.95 -4.18
CA ASP A 303 17.70 23.67 -5.19
C ASP A 303 17.08 23.21 -6.52
N VAL A 304 16.10 22.30 -6.46
CA VAL A 304 15.34 21.87 -7.65
C VAL A 304 14.59 23.04 -8.27
N TRP A 305 14.01 23.93 -7.45
CA TRP A 305 13.43 25.18 -7.93
C TRP A 305 14.47 25.98 -8.70
N ASN A 306 15.62 26.30 -8.13
CA ASN A 306 16.62 27.16 -8.76
C ASN A 306 17.39 26.51 -9.93
N SER A 307 17.25 25.20 -10.10
CA SER A 307 17.90 24.44 -11.17
C SER A 307 17.65 25.01 -12.58
N SER A 308 18.68 24.98 -13.41
CA SER A 308 18.63 25.41 -14.82
C SER A 308 17.76 24.46 -15.65
N GLU A 309 17.75 23.16 -15.33
CA GLU A 309 16.95 22.15 -16.00
C GLU A 309 15.45 22.42 -15.86
N ARG A 310 14.97 22.66 -14.63
CA ARG A 310 13.57 23.00 -14.35
C ARG A 310 13.15 24.26 -15.09
N ARG A 311 13.96 25.32 -15.03
CA ARG A 311 13.72 26.57 -15.79
C ARG A 311 13.67 26.33 -17.31
N GLY A 312 14.52 25.43 -17.81
CA GLY A 312 14.53 25.01 -19.21
C GLY A 312 13.27 24.24 -19.61
N ARG A 313 12.73 23.40 -18.73
CA ARG A 313 11.45 22.68 -18.91
C ARG A 313 10.28 23.66 -18.93
N LEU A 314 10.20 24.58 -17.96
CA LEU A 314 9.11 25.58 -17.89
C LEU A 314 9.08 26.50 -19.13
N ARG A 315 10.23 26.90 -19.67
CA ARG A 315 10.28 27.69 -20.91
C ARG A 315 9.80 26.92 -22.16
N ARG A 316 9.87 25.59 -22.13
CA ARG A 316 9.44 24.70 -23.22
C ARG A 316 8.26 23.84 -22.76
N GLU A 317 7.34 24.43 -21.98
CA GLU A 317 6.21 23.73 -21.38
C GLU A 317 5.33 23.02 -22.43
N GLU A 318 5.17 23.61 -23.62
CA GLU A 318 4.40 23.03 -24.73
C GLU A 318 4.97 21.70 -25.26
N ALA A 319 6.26 21.45 -25.07
CA ALA A 319 6.93 20.22 -25.49
C ALA A 319 6.94 19.14 -24.37
N LEU A 320 6.42 19.44 -23.19
CA LEU A 320 6.40 18.51 -22.06
C LEU A 320 5.17 17.58 -22.12
N PRO A 321 5.32 16.32 -21.66
CA PRO A 321 4.18 15.47 -21.37
C PRO A 321 3.24 16.10 -20.33
N LEU A 322 1.93 15.89 -20.49
CA LEU A 322 0.88 16.45 -19.63
C LEU A 322 1.13 16.20 -18.13
N GLU A 323 1.68 15.02 -17.78
CA GLU A 323 1.99 14.65 -16.40
C GLU A 323 3.05 15.54 -15.74
N HIS A 324 3.94 16.16 -16.53
CA HIS A 324 5.05 16.97 -16.04
C HIS A 324 4.76 18.47 -16.00
N LEU A 325 3.67 18.94 -16.61
CA LEU A 325 3.28 20.36 -16.63
C LEU A 325 3.13 20.94 -15.22
N ARG A 326 2.73 20.11 -14.25
CA ARG A 326 2.48 20.53 -12.87
C ARG A 326 3.74 20.67 -12.01
N GLU A 327 4.93 20.38 -12.54
CA GLU A 327 6.19 20.40 -11.77
C GLU A 327 6.40 21.71 -11.02
N SER A 328 6.37 22.84 -11.73
CA SER A 328 6.62 24.15 -11.11
C SER A 328 5.54 24.51 -10.11
N ARG A 329 4.28 24.16 -10.39
CA ARG A 329 3.17 24.41 -9.45
C ARG A 329 3.36 23.65 -8.14
N LEU A 330 3.70 22.36 -8.19
CA LEU A 330 3.91 21.53 -6.99
C LEU A 330 5.11 22.00 -6.16
N LEU A 331 6.19 22.45 -6.81
CA LEU A 331 7.34 23.04 -6.12
C LEU A 331 6.93 24.28 -5.32
N VAL A 332 6.20 25.20 -5.95
CA VAL A 332 5.69 26.42 -5.29
C VAL A 332 4.77 26.06 -4.13
N ASP A 333 3.84 25.12 -4.33
CA ASP A 333 2.94 24.65 -3.26
C ASP A 333 3.73 24.10 -2.06
N CYS A 334 4.79 23.32 -2.29
CA CYS A 334 5.65 22.82 -1.21
C CYS A 334 6.40 23.95 -0.49
N ILE A 335 6.99 24.88 -1.24
CA ILE A 335 7.73 26.01 -0.68
C ILE A 335 6.81 26.88 0.18
N LEU A 336 5.64 27.26 -0.34
CA LEU A 336 4.68 28.08 0.40
C LEU A 336 4.18 27.37 1.66
N ARG A 337 3.96 26.04 1.63
CA ARG A 337 3.61 25.29 2.84
C ARG A 337 4.69 25.36 3.91
N PHE A 338 5.97 25.37 3.53
CA PHE A 338 7.07 25.54 4.47
C PHE A 338 7.13 26.98 5.02
N CYS A 339 7.03 27.99 4.15
CA CYS A 339 7.04 29.41 4.54
C CYS A 339 5.86 29.81 5.43
N LYS A 340 4.75 29.05 5.43
CA LYS A 340 3.65 29.23 6.41
C LYS A 340 4.05 28.92 7.85
N LEU A 341 5.07 28.08 8.05
CA LEU A 341 5.56 27.68 9.37
C LEU A 341 6.86 28.40 9.74
N HIS A 342 7.64 28.83 8.74
CA HIS A 342 8.92 29.49 8.90
C HIS A 342 8.91 30.83 8.16
N HIS A 343 8.64 31.91 8.89
CA HIS A 343 8.51 33.25 8.33
C HIS A 343 9.84 33.88 7.92
N ASP A 344 10.96 33.30 8.37
CA ASP A 344 12.32 33.80 8.12
C ASP A 344 12.77 33.60 6.65
N GLU A 345 12.08 32.75 5.88
CA GLU A 345 12.44 32.37 4.50
C GLU A 345 12.01 33.37 3.43
N VAL A 346 12.23 34.67 3.69
CA VAL A 346 11.83 35.76 2.78
C VAL A 346 12.57 35.68 1.44
N SER A 347 13.84 35.28 1.45
CA SER A 347 14.67 35.20 0.24
C SER A 347 14.08 34.25 -0.81
N VAL A 348 13.49 33.13 -0.37
CA VAL A 348 12.86 32.14 -1.24
C VAL A 348 11.56 32.68 -1.84
N LEU A 349 10.77 33.45 -1.07
CA LEU A 349 9.56 34.10 -1.56
C LEU A 349 9.84 35.04 -2.74
N PHE A 350 10.94 35.80 -2.69
CA PHE A 350 11.38 36.62 -3.82
C PHE A 350 11.77 35.77 -5.04
N GLN A 351 12.38 34.60 -4.84
CA GLN A 351 12.70 33.69 -5.95
C GLN A 351 11.43 33.16 -6.64
N LEU A 352 10.30 33.03 -5.92
CA LEU A 352 9.03 32.58 -6.51
C LEU A 352 8.43 33.58 -7.49
N LEU A 353 8.72 34.89 -7.34
CA LEU A 353 8.23 35.94 -8.25
C LEU A 353 8.68 35.72 -9.70
N SER A 354 9.79 35.01 -9.91
CA SER A 354 10.31 34.66 -11.24
C SER A 354 9.31 33.90 -12.12
N VAL A 355 8.29 33.27 -11.52
CA VAL A 355 7.21 32.58 -12.25
C VAL A 355 6.36 33.56 -13.05
N PHE A 356 6.10 34.76 -12.52
CA PHE A 356 5.31 35.77 -13.19
C PHE A 356 6.03 36.41 -14.38
N SER A 357 7.34 36.18 -14.49
CA SER A 357 8.15 36.62 -15.64
C SER A 357 8.09 35.65 -16.82
N ILE A 358 7.39 34.51 -16.69
CA ILE A 358 7.32 33.46 -17.72
C ILE A 358 5.86 33.20 -18.09
N ARG A 359 5.58 33.08 -19.39
CA ARG A 359 4.27 32.63 -19.87
C ARG A 359 4.15 31.12 -19.62
N THR A 360 3.16 30.73 -18.84
CA THR A 360 2.90 29.33 -18.45
C THR A 360 1.41 29.04 -18.44
N LEU A 361 1.05 27.76 -18.60
CA LEU A 361 -0.33 27.26 -18.54
C LEU A 361 -0.83 27.10 -17.09
N ASN A 362 0.07 27.07 -16.11
CA ASN A 362 -0.29 26.92 -14.71
C ASN A 362 -0.74 28.26 -14.11
N ASP A 363 -1.87 28.26 -13.39
CA ASP A 363 -2.30 29.42 -12.61
C ASP A 363 -1.50 29.52 -11.30
N PHE A 364 -0.84 30.67 -11.09
CA PHE A 364 -0.06 31.03 -9.91
C PHE A 364 -0.71 32.17 -9.10
N SER A 365 -2.00 32.44 -9.31
CA SER A 365 -2.80 33.38 -8.51
C SER A 365 -2.65 33.17 -7.00
N PHE A 366 -2.55 31.91 -6.55
CA PHE A 366 -2.34 31.55 -5.15
C PHE A 366 -1.01 32.05 -4.56
N VAL A 367 0.03 32.28 -5.37
CA VAL A 367 1.29 32.90 -4.93
C VAL A 367 1.07 34.38 -4.65
N ARG A 368 0.32 35.05 -5.54
CA ARG A 368 -0.05 36.45 -5.36
C ARG A 368 -0.89 36.62 -4.09
N ASP A 369 -1.92 35.78 -3.94
CA ASP A 369 -2.79 35.77 -2.75
C ASP A 369 -2.00 35.53 -1.46
N PHE A 370 -1.01 34.63 -1.51
CA PHE A 370 -0.12 34.41 -0.37
C PHE A 370 0.69 35.67 -0.03
N LEU A 371 1.30 36.32 -1.03
CA LEU A 371 2.14 37.50 -0.80
C LEU A 371 1.34 38.74 -0.39
N GLU A 372 0.15 38.95 -0.98
CA GLU A 372 -0.68 40.14 -0.76
C GLU A 372 -1.55 40.00 0.50
N ASN A 373 -2.22 38.86 0.68
CA ASN A 373 -3.22 38.69 1.74
C ASN A 373 -2.68 37.88 2.92
N TYR A 374 -2.08 36.71 2.67
CA TYR A 374 -1.65 35.83 3.76
C TYR A 374 -0.55 36.44 4.63
N ILE A 375 0.51 36.99 4.02
CA ILE A 375 1.58 37.70 4.74
C ILE A 375 1.01 38.91 5.49
N ALA A 376 0.14 39.69 4.85
CA ALA A 376 -0.49 40.85 5.48
C ALA A 376 -1.31 40.49 6.73
N GLU A 377 -1.94 39.32 6.77
CA GLU A 377 -2.76 38.88 7.91
C GLU A 377 -1.95 38.15 8.99
N HIS A 378 -0.98 37.31 8.62
CA HIS A 378 -0.38 36.34 9.53
C HIS A 378 1.03 36.71 10.02
N TYR A 379 1.75 37.58 9.31
CA TYR A 379 3.10 37.99 9.69
C TYR A 379 3.03 39.22 10.60
N SER A 380 3.92 39.28 11.59
CA SER A 380 4.09 40.43 12.48
C SER A 380 4.62 41.65 11.72
N GLN A 381 4.53 42.84 12.34
CA GLN A 381 5.06 44.07 11.73
C GLN A 381 6.58 44.02 11.52
N VAL A 382 7.33 43.29 12.36
CA VAL A 382 8.79 43.17 12.26
C VAL A 382 9.19 42.24 11.10
N GLU A 383 8.43 41.16 10.87
CA GLU A 383 8.68 40.22 9.76
C GLU A 383 8.29 40.81 8.39
N LYS A 384 7.49 41.89 8.37
CA LYS A 384 7.07 42.59 7.14
C LYS A 384 8.03 43.71 6.72
N GLN A 385 8.84 44.21 7.65
CA GLN A 385 9.87 45.24 7.39
C GLN A 385 11.13 44.60 6.85
#